data_AF-A0A9E3J055-F1
#
_entry.id   AF-A0A9E3J055-F1
#
_cell.length_a   1.000
_cell.length_b   1.000
_cell.length_c   1.000
_cell.angle_alpha   90.00
_cell.angle_beta   90.00
_cell.angle_gamma   90.00
#
_symmetry.space_group_name_H-M   'P 1'
#
loop_
_entity.id
_entity.type
_entity.pdbx_description
1 polymer ?
#
loop_
_entity_poly.entity_id
_entity_poly.type
_entity_poly.pdbx_seq_one_letter_code
_entity_poly.pdbx_strand_id
1 'polypeptide(L)' 'MLTRIDHIGIACFDLDKTVEFYRATYGFEVFHSEVNEEQGVREAMLKINETSDGGASYLQL' A
#
# COMPACT_ATOMS: atom_id res chain seq x y z
N MET A 1 -10.52 4.83 19.96
CA MET A 1 -11.26 3.66 19.45
C MET A 1 -10.65 3.29 18.11
N LEU A 2 -10.30 2.02 17.90
CA LEU A 2 -9.82 1.51 16.60
C LEU A 2 -11.05 1.08 15.79
N THR A 3 -11.16 1.53 14.55
CA THR A 3 -12.42 1.41 13.78
C THR A 3 -12.27 0.65 12.47
N ARG A 4 -11.05 0.37 12.02
CA ARG A 4 -10.77 -0.37 10.78
C ARG A 4 -9.38 -0.99 10.78
N ILE A 5 -9.17 -1.92 9.87
CA ILE A 5 -7.83 -2.28 9.41
C ILE A 5 -7.40 -1.17 8.45
N ASP A 6 -6.31 -0.48 8.76
CA ASP A 6 -5.82 0.61 7.93
C ASP A 6 -4.98 0.09 6.77
N HIS A 7 -3.98 -0.73 7.05
CA HIS A 7 -3.17 -1.35 6.01
C HIS A 7 -2.53 -2.67 6.46
N ILE A 8 -2.02 -3.41 5.48
CA ILE A 8 -1.12 -4.54 5.69
C ILE A 8 0.26 -4.12 5.17
N GLY A 9 1.26 -4.07 6.06
CA GLY A 9 2.65 -3.84 5.68
C GLY A 9 3.30 -5.12 5.16
N ILE A 10 3.88 -5.07 3.96
CA ILE A 10 4.48 -6.22 3.28
C ILE A 10 5.90 -5.83 2.86
N ALA A 11 6.89 -6.30 3.62
CA ALA A 11 8.28 -6.10 3.24
C ALA A 11 8.61 -6.83 1.94
N CYS A 12 9.29 -6.15 1.03
CA CYS A 12 9.73 -6.71 -0.24
C CYS A 12 11.19 -6.32 -0.56
N PHE A 13 11.90 -7.14 -1.34
CA PHE A 13 13.29 -6.86 -1.72
C PHE A 13 13.41 -5.79 -2.83
N ASP A 14 12.37 -5.65 -3.65
CA ASP A 14 12.33 -4.75 -4.80
C ASP A 14 10.91 -4.21 -4.95
N LEU A 15 10.74 -2.94 -4.59
CA LEU A 15 9.42 -2.31 -4.56
C LEU A 15 8.79 -2.25 -5.95
N ASP A 16 9.56 -1.90 -6.98
CA ASP A 16 9.02 -1.70 -8.33
C ASP A 16 8.54 -3.03 -8.93
N LYS A 17 9.30 -4.11 -8.71
CA LYS A 17 8.86 -5.46 -9.14
C LYS A 17 7.63 -5.94 -8.37
N THR A 18 7.54 -5.62 -7.08
CA THR A 18 6.42 -6.05 -6.24
C THR A 18 5.15 -5.28 -6.60
N VAL A 19 5.25 -3.97 -6.80
CA VAL A 19 4.16 -3.13 -7.34
C VAL A 19 3.69 -3.69 -8.69
N GLU A 20 4.61 -3.97 -9.62
CA GLU A 20 4.24 -4.53 -10.93
C GLU A 20 3.57 -5.89 -10.80
N PHE A 21 4.01 -6.74 -9.87
CA PHE A 21 3.33 -8.00 -9.58
C PHE A 21 1.88 -7.78 -9.12
N TYR A 22 1.63 -6.87 -8.18
CA TYR A 22 0.27 -6.59 -7.71
C TYR A 22 -0.61 -5.96 -8.80
N ARG A 23 -0.04 -5.08 -9.62
CA ARG A 23 -0.71 -4.48 -10.77
C ARG A 23 -1.09 -5.52 -11.82
N ALA A 24 -0.14 -6.35 -12.25
CA ALA A 24 -0.37 -7.35 -13.29
C ALA A 24 -1.28 -8.51 -12.83
N THR A 25 -1.20 -8.90 -11.56
CA THR A 25 -1.93 -10.06 -11.04
C THR A 25 -3.34 -9.72 -10.56
N TYR A 26 -3.50 -8.56 -9.91
CA TYR A 26 -4.75 -8.18 -9.23
C TYR A 26 -5.36 -6.88 -9.74
N GLY A 27 -4.66 -6.14 -10.61
CA GLY A 27 -5.11 -4.85 -11.11
C GLY A 27 -5.03 -3.73 -10.06
N PHE A 28 -4.22 -3.89 -9.01
CA PHE A 28 -4.04 -2.86 -7.99
C PHE A 28 -3.07 -1.79 -8.47
N GLU A 29 -3.47 -0.53 -8.33
CA GLU A 29 -2.70 0.64 -8.76
C GLU A 29 -2.07 1.37 -7.56
N VAL A 30 -0.95 2.04 -7.81
CA VAL A 30 -0.28 2.86 -6.80
C VAL A 30 -1.13 4.09 -6.50
N PHE A 31 -1.58 4.20 -5.26
CA PHE A 31 -2.29 5.38 -4.75
C PHE A 31 -1.33 6.46 -4.26
N HIS A 32 -0.25 6.05 -3.59
CA HIS A 32 0.79 6.94 -3.10
C HIS A 32 2.13 6.19 -3.03
N SER A 33 3.24 6.93 -3.13
CA SER A 33 4.58 6.37 -2.93
C SER A 33 5.50 7.42 -2.32
N GLU A 34 6.33 7.02 -1.36
CA GLU A 34 7.31 7.91 -0.74
C GLU A 34 8.57 7.17 -0.26
N VAL A 35 9.60 7.94 0.08
CA VAL A 35 10.77 7.46 0.83
C VAL A 35 10.69 8.10 2.21
N ASN A 36 10.59 7.27 3.24
CA ASN A 36 10.64 7.70 4.62
C ASN A 36 12.05 7.46 5.18
N GLU A 37 12.87 8.51 5.18
CA GLU A 37 14.28 8.46 5.60
C GLU A 37 14.44 8.10 7.09
N GLU A 38 13.51 8.54 7.95
CA GLU A 38 13.56 8.23 9.39
C GLU A 38 13.34 6.73 9.66
N GLN A 39 12.46 6.10 8.87
CA GLN A 39 12.18 4.68 8.96
C GLN A 39 13.09 3.82 8.06
N GLY A 40 13.84 4.44 7.15
CA GLY A 40 14.73 3.75 6.22
C GLY A 40 13.98 2.89 5.19
N VAL A 41 12.77 3.31 4.80
CA VAL A 41 11.93 2.56 3.85
C VAL A 41 11.58 3.41 2.63
N ARG A 42 11.45 2.74 1.47
CA ARG A 42 10.73 3.26 0.32
C ARG A 42 9.45 2.45 0.21
N GLU A 43 8.31 3.13 0.15
CA GLU A 43 7.01 2.48 0.22
C GLU A 43 6.06 2.88 -0.90
N ALA A 44 5.15 1.95 -1.23
CA ALA A 44 4.01 2.21 -2.10
C ALA A 44 2.70 1.74 -1.48
N MET A 45 1.74 2.65 -1.38
CA MET A 45 0.39 2.37 -0.89
C MET A 45 -0.52 1.99 -2.05
N LEU A 46 -1.10 0.79 -2.00
CA LEU A 46 -2.11 0.32 -2.94
C LEU A 46 -3.48 0.35 -2.27
N LYS A 47 -4.40 1.18 -2.76
CA LYS A 47 -5.76 1.31 -2.19
C LYS A 47 -6.62 0.11 -2.59
N ILE A 48 -7.18 -0.61 -1.63
CA ILE A 48 -7.90 -1.86 -1.87
C ILE A 48 -9.42 -1.67 -1.92
N ASN A 49 -9.95 -0.72 -1.16
CA ASN A 49 -11.38 -0.46 -1.12
C ASN A 49 -11.67 1.02 -0.83
N GLU A 50 -12.95 1.37 -0.95
CA GLU A 50 -13.51 2.61 -0.45
C GLU A 50 -14.58 2.30 0.58
N THR A 51 -14.80 3.23 1.51
CA THR A 51 -15.88 3.16 2.48
C THR A 51 -16.68 4.46 2.50
N SER A 52 -17.94 4.39 2.91
CA SER A 52 -18.86 5.54 2.92
C SER A 52 -18.46 6.63 3.94
N ASP A 53 -17.57 6.33 4.87
CA ASP A 53 -17.01 7.27 5.84
C ASP A 53 -15.73 7.96 5.34
N GLY A 54 -15.36 7.77 4.06
CA GLY A 54 -14.17 8.35 3.45
C GLY A 54 -12.86 7.61 3.77
N GLY A 55 -12.94 6.50 4.49
CA GLY A 55 -11.81 5.61 4.75
C GLY A 55 -11.48 4.65 3.59
N ALA A 56 -10.40 3.90 3.79
CA ALA A 56 -9.97 2.80 2.92
C ALA A 56 -9.00 1.90 3.68
N SER A 57 -8.80 0.68 3.18
CA SER A 57 -7.70 -0.19 3.56
C SER A 57 -6.66 -0.26 2.44
N TYR A 58 -5.39 -0.41 2.80
CA TYR A 58 -4.27 -0.39 1.86
C TYR A 58 -3.36 -1.63 1.99
N LEU A 59 -2.60 -1.90 0.94
CA LEU A 59 -1.34 -2.64 1.04
C LEU A 59 -0.20 -1.62 1.02
N GLN A 60 0.69 -1.69 2.00
CA GLN A 60 1.91 -0.90 2.04
C GLN A 60 3.07 -1.83 1.68
N LEU A 61 3.58 -1.67 0.46
CA LEU A 61 4.70 -2.44 -0.09
C LEU A 61 6.04 -1.75 0.18
#